data_AF-A0A938KPP9-F1
#
_entry.id   AF-A0A938KPP9-F1
#
_cell.length_a   1.000
_cell.length_b   1.000
_cell.length_c   1.000
_cell.angle_alpha   90.00
_cell.angle_beta   90.00
_cell.angle_gamma   90.00
#
_symmetry.space_group_name_H-M   'P 1'
#
loop_
_entity.id
_entity.type
_entity.pdbx_description
1 polymer ?
#
loop_
_entity_poly.entity_id
_entity_poly.type
_entity_poly.pdbx_seq_one_letter_code
_entity_poly.pdbx_strand_id
1 'polypeptide(L)'
;MTSAGTYDKALELNLDPSVYGTFAEIGAGQETANWFFRVSGTAGLVAKTISAYDMTMSDAIYGRANRYVSLERLQAMLDNEYRILLERLGPKRGENTTFFSFCNTVRARGYRDQGECHGWLGIRYQLRPGDPPSDIILHVRLLDARSIDQMEALGMLGVNLIHAAFRHRGDLARFVGSLVDDLAPGRIEVDLLKFSGHGDVGFDNRLCALQLVERGLTDATMFLPDGEVVQPAEALHHRPVLLLRGSFDPVMNLHLDMLESAREGFGRFLGHQDPPPVVELCEMTMHNLLRGQEIDPADFIDRADALQALGKTVLVSRCAEFHRIAAFLNRCTTEPVGIVLSIGLLNELFKSKWSENLAGGLLESFGRLFKQGVTLHVFPWKNRRTGELVTAETFRAPDDCVHLYRHFLENRRIVAIRASHPQRLAWTGRDVRRMILEDDESWRELVPEAARPMAERHARLVGR
;
A
#
# COMPACT_ATOMS: atom_id res chain seq x y z
N MET A 1 -21.88 -16.89 10.36
CA MET A 1 -21.95 -16.21 11.67
C MET A 1 -21.80 -14.74 11.37
N THR A 2 -22.78 -13.91 11.74
CA THR A 2 -22.66 -12.44 11.64
C THR A 2 -21.44 -12.00 12.46
N SER A 3 -20.58 -11.14 11.91
CA SER A 3 -19.49 -10.56 12.69
C SER A 3 -20.07 -9.79 13.88
N ALA A 4 -19.39 -9.85 15.03
CA ALA A 4 -19.81 -9.09 16.20
C ALA A 4 -19.69 -7.59 15.89
N GLY A 5 -20.73 -6.81 16.22
CA GLY A 5 -20.69 -5.37 16.01
C GLY A 5 -19.70 -4.69 16.95
N THR A 6 -19.34 -3.43 16.67
CA THR A 6 -18.43 -2.62 17.50
C THR A 6 -18.86 -2.59 18.96
N TYR A 7 -20.18 -2.49 19.22
CA TYR A 7 -20.72 -2.54 20.58
C TYR A 7 -20.40 -3.86 21.29
N ASP A 8 -20.65 -5.00 20.63
CA ASP A 8 -20.42 -6.34 21.19
C ASP A 8 -18.93 -6.58 21.46
N LYS A 9 -18.06 -6.15 20.54
CA LYS A 9 -16.61 -6.21 20.69
C LYS A 9 -16.12 -5.41 21.89
N ALA A 10 -16.61 -4.17 22.04
CA ALA A 10 -16.25 -3.31 23.16
C ALA A 10 -16.74 -3.89 24.49
N LEU A 11 -17.97 -4.43 24.53
CA LEU A 11 -18.54 -5.07 25.70
C LEU A 11 -17.77 -6.34 26.09
N GLU A 12 -17.45 -7.21 25.13
CA GLU A 12 -16.66 -8.42 25.34
C GLU A 12 -15.32 -8.11 26.00
N LEU A 13 -14.59 -7.13 25.46
CA LEU A 13 -13.31 -6.69 26.03
C LEU A 13 -13.47 -6.04 27.42
N ASN A 14 -14.53 -5.27 27.65
CA ASN A 14 -14.82 -4.68 28.96
C ASN A 14 -15.06 -5.74 30.05
N LEU A 15 -15.63 -6.87 29.68
CA LEU A 15 -15.93 -7.99 30.58
C LEU A 15 -14.75 -8.94 30.79
N ASP A 16 -13.66 -8.78 30.03
CA ASP A 16 -12.45 -9.60 30.16
C ASP A 16 -11.48 -9.01 31.20
N PRO A 17 -11.36 -9.60 32.41
CA PRO A 17 -10.50 -9.06 33.46
C PRO A 17 -9.02 -9.21 33.16
N SER A 18 -8.65 -10.03 32.16
CA SER A 18 -7.27 -10.27 31.77
C SER A 18 -6.70 -9.19 30.85
N VAL A 19 -7.55 -8.36 30.24
CA VAL A 19 -7.12 -7.28 29.34
C VAL A 19 -7.24 -5.95 30.07
N TYR A 20 -6.15 -5.19 30.14
CA TYR A 20 -6.17 -3.89 30.82
C TYR A 20 -5.17 -2.91 30.22
N GLY A 21 -5.56 -1.67 29.98
CA GLY A 21 -4.69 -0.78 29.22
C GLY A 21 -5.01 0.69 29.24
N THR A 22 -4.17 1.44 28.57
CA THR A 22 -4.24 2.90 28.48
C THR A 22 -4.64 3.37 27.09
N PHE A 23 -5.28 4.53 27.02
CA PHE A 23 -5.66 5.19 25.79
C PHE A 23 -5.01 6.58 25.75
N ALA A 24 -4.28 6.89 24.69
CA ALA A 24 -3.76 8.23 24.44
C ALA A 24 -4.14 8.68 23.02
N GLU A 25 -5.07 9.63 22.93
CA GLU A 25 -5.67 10.02 21.66
C GLU A 25 -5.47 11.52 21.41
N ILE A 26 -4.95 11.89 20.24
CA ILE A 26 -4.64 13.28 19.88
C ILE A 26 -5.22 13.61 18.50
N GLY A 27 -5.98 14.72 18.44
CA GLY A 27 -6.35 15.38 17.19
C GLY A 27 -7.73 15.06 16.61
N ALA A 28 -8.43 14.01 17.09
CA ALA A 28 -9.74 13.59 16.59
C ALA A 28 -10.71 13.11 17.69
N GLY A 29 -10.65 13.73 18.87
CA GLY A 29 -11.38 13.33 20.07
C GLY A 29 -10.74 12.14 20.81
N GLN A 30 -11.47 11.60 21.78
CA GLN A 30 -11.13 10.38 22.52
C GLN A 30 -12.18 9.30 22.24
N GLU A 31 -12.51 9.09 20.97
CA GLU A 31 -13.66 8.28 20.59
C GLU A 31 -13.46 6.79 20.84
N THR A 32 -12.22 6.29 20.76
CA THR A 32 -11.95 4.88 21.05
C THR A 32 -12.20 4.60 22.53
N ALA A 33 -11.66 5.42 23.43
CA ALA A 33 -11.91 5.28 24.86
C ALA A 33 -13.39 5.50 25.22
N ASN A 34 -14.06 6.44 24.54
CA ASN A 34 -15.48 6.75 24.71
C ASN A 34 -16.38 5.54 24.47
N TRP A 35 -16.08 4.68 23.49
CA TRP A 35 -16.80 3.41 23.28
C TRP A 35 -16.81 2.53 24.53
N PHE A 36 -15.66 2.35 25.17
CA PHE A 36 -15.53 1.53 26.37
C PHE A 36 -16.18 2.15 27.62
N PHE A 37 -16.35 3.47 27.66
CA PHE A 37 -17.15 4.12 28.71
C PHE A 37 -18.67 3.97 28.49
N ARG A 38 -19.12 3.91 27.22
CA ARG A 38 -20.54 3.83 26.87
C ARG A 38 -21.12 2.42 26.99
N VAL A 39 -20.36 1.40 26.61
CA VAL A 39 -20.80 0.00 26.73
C VAL A 39 -20.79 -0.45 28.20
N SER A 40 -21.96 -0.74 28.76
CA SER A 40 -22.15 -0.86 30.22
C SER A 40 -21.51 -2.10 30.84
N GLY A 41 -20.70 -1.91 31.91
CA GLY A 41 -20.23 -2.96 32.82
C GLY A 41 -19.31 -2.52 33.99
N THR A 42 -19.02 -1.22 34.16
CA THR A 42 -17.75 -0.63 34.67
C THR A 42 -16.66 -0.71 33.59
N ALA A 43 -15.90 0.38 33.36
CA ALA A 43 -14.88 0.49 32.31
C ALA A 43 -13.67 -0.42 32.63
N GLY A 44 -13.92 -1.73 32.59
CA GLY A 44 -13.14 -2.76 33.25
C GLY A 44 -11.75 -2.95 32.68
N LEU A 45 -11.54 -2.60 31.40
CA LEU A 45 -10.23 -2.62 30.76
C LEU A 45 -9.48 -1.28 30.83
N VAL A 46 -10.14 -0.17 31.16
CA VAL A 46 -9.55 1.19 31.03
C VAL A 46 -8.76 1.57 32.28
N ALA A 47 -7.43 1.52 32.18
CA ALA A 47 -6.52 1.96 33.24
C ALA A 47 -6.42 3.49 33.33
N LYS A 48 -6.29 4.14 32.17
CA LYS A 48 -6.10 5.59 32.03
C LYS A 48 -6.49 6.00 30.61
N THR A 49 -7.10 7.17 30.47
CA THR A 49 -7.25 7.85 29.19
C THR A 49 -6.63 9.25 29.27
N ILE A 50 -5.96 9.70 28.21
CA ILE A 50 -5.33 11.03 28.12
C ILE A 50 -5.48 11.61 26.71
N SER A 51 -5.53 12.94 26.63
CA SER A 51 -5.42 13.68 25.38
C SER A 51 -4.60 14.95 25.58
N ALA A 52 -3.56 15.13 24.76
CA ALA A 52 -2.62 16.25 24.84
C ALA A 52 -2.62 17.06 23.53
N TYR A 53 -3.65 17.89 23.33
CA TYR A 53 -3.83 18.69 22.10
C TYR A 53 -2.82 19.82 21.93
N ASP A 54 -2.45 20.46 23.04
CA ASP A 54 -1.49 21.56 23.00
C ASP A 54 -0.09 21.01 22.70
N MET A 55 0.61 21.64 21.75
CA MET A 55 1.94 21.18 21.31
C MET A 55 2.95 21.20 22.45
N THR A 56 2.91 22.20 23.34
CA THR A 56 3.84 22.29 24.48
C THR A 56 3.56 21.19 25.49
N MET A 57 2.28 20.92 25.76
CA MET A 57 1.88 19.81 26.63
C MET A 57 2.26 18.46 26.04
N SER A 58 1.99 18.24 24.74
CA SER A 58 2.38 17.01 24.04
C SER A 58 3.91 16.82 24.07
N ASP A 59 4.68 17.88 23.84
CA ASP A 59 6.14 17.80 23.85
C ASP A 59 6.71 17.54 25.24
N ALA A 60 6.09 18.08 26.29
CA ALA A 60 6.48 17.82 27.67
C ALA A 60 6.26 16.36 28.08
N ILE A 61 5.25 15.68 27.49
CA ILE A 61 4.91 14.29 27.81
C ILE A 61 5.67 13.30 26.92
N TYR A 62 5.73 13.56 25.61
CA TYR A 62 6.20 12.60 24.60
C TYR A 62 7.49 13.03 23.88
N GLY A 63 8.11 14.15 24.28
CA GLY A 63 9.28 14.72 23.60
C GLY A 63 8.92 15.51 22.34
N ARG A 64 9.91 16.18 21.72
CA ARG A 64 9.69 16.91 20.47
C ARG A 64 9.65 15.96 19.28
N ALA A 65 8.80 16.26 18.30
CA ALA A 65 8.74 15.56 17.02
C ALA A 65 8.74 16.56 15.86
N ASN A 66 9.31 16.18 14.72
CA ASN A 66 9.33 17.04 13.52
C ASN A 66 7.93 17.27 12.95
N ARG A 67 7.07 16.25 13.02
CA ARG A 67 5.66 16.29 12.63
C ARG A 67 4.82 15.68 13.74
N TYR A 68 3.72 16.33 14.11
CA TYR A 68 2.86 15.85 15.21
C TYR A 68 1.94 14.71 14.77
N VAL A 69 1.48 14.70 13.52
CA VAL A 69 0.78 13.56 12.92
C VAL A 69 1.81 12.75 12.14
N SER A 70 2.45 11.80 12.83
CA SER A 70 3.56 10.99 12.31
C SER A 70 3.70 9.67 13.06
N LEU A 71 4.35 8.70 12.41
CA LEU A 71 4.73 7.44 13.03
C LEU A 71 5.66 7.65 14.25
N GLU A 72 6.64 8.55 14.13
CA GLU A 72 7.57 8.90 15.23
C GLU A 72 6.80 9.34 16.48
N ARG A 73 5.81 10.24 16.32
CA ARG A 73 4.97 10.68 17.43
C ARG A 73 4.18 9.53 18.02
N LEU A 74 3.56 8.69 17.19
CA LEU A 74 2.78 7.54 17.64
C LEU A 74 3.64 6.60 18.50
N GLN A 75 4.85 6.28 18.04
CA GLN A 75 5.78 5.39 18.76
C GLN A 75 6.19 5.98 20.11
N ALA A 76 6.51 7.27 20.16
CA ALA A 76 6.82 7.95 21.42
C ALA A 76 5.66 7.92 22.42
N MET A 77 4.41 8.03 21.93
CA MET A 77 3.21 7.86 22.75
C MET A 77 3.08 6.44 23.28
N LEU A 78 3.19 5.42 22.40
CA LEU A 78 3.12 4.01 22.78
C LEU A 78 4.17 3.66 23.84
N ASP A 79 5.43 4.06 23.62
CA ASP A 79 6.54 3.85 24.54
C ASP A 79 6.25 4.45 25.92
N ASN A 80 5.90 5.73 25.97
CA ASN A 80 5.69 6.44 27.23
C ASN A 80 4.50 5.88 28.02
N GLU A 81 3.35 5.71 27.35
CA GLU A 81 2.11 5.29 28.00
C GLU A 81 2.20 3.86 28.51
N TYR A 82 2.76 2.96 27.71
CA TYR A 82 2.94 1.56 28.09
C TYR A 82 3.94 1.39 29.23
N ARG A 83 5.05 2.14 29.22
CA ARG A 83 6.03 2.13 30.31
C ARG A 83 5.40 2.56 31.63
N ILE A 84 4.67 3.68 31.65
CA ILE A 84 3.99 4.17 32.85
C ILE A 84 2.96 3.16 33.37
N LEU A 85 2.24 2.49 32.46
CA LEU A 85 1.27 1.46 32.80
C LEU A 85 1.95 0.29 33.54
N LEU A 86 3.04 -0.24 32.99
CA LEU A 86 3.80 -1.32 33.61
C LEU A 86 4.42 -0.92 34.95
N GLU A 87 5.03 0.26 35.04
CA GLU A 87 5.64 0.76 36.28
C GLU A 87 4.63 0.84 37.44
N ARG A 88 3.40 1.27 37.15
CA ARG A 88 2.38 1.54 38.18
C ARG A 88 1.52 0.33 38.52
N LEU A 89 1.19 -0.50 37.51
CA LEU A 89 0.23 -1.59 37.67
C LEU A 89 0.85 -2.98 37.54
N GLY A 90 2.03 -3.09 36.93
CA GLY A 90 2.79 -4.34 36.82
C GLY A 90 2.96 -5.07 38.15
N PRO A 91 3.44 -4.42 39.24
CA PRO A 91 3.65 -5.09 40.52
C PRO A 91 2.39 -5.69 41.16
N LYS A 92 1.20 -5.15 40.86
CA LYS A 92 -0.06 -5.58 41.47
C LYS A 92 -0.89 -6.50 40.58
N ARG A 93 -0.77 -6.38 39.26
CA ARG A 93 -1.65 -7.06 38.29
C ARG A 93 -0.90 -7.89 37.23
N GLY A 94 0.41 -7.70 37.08
CA GLY A 94 1.18 -8.23 35.96
C GLY A 94 1.29 -9.75 35.87
N GLU A 95 0.91 -10.49 36.92
CA GLU A 95 0.85 -11.96 36.88
C GLU A 95 -0.42 -12.48 36.17
N ASN A 96 -1.52 -11.73 36.22
CA ASN A 96 -2.83 -12.19 35.74
C ASN A 96 -3.43 -11.29 34.65
N THR A 97 -2.74 -10.21 34.28
CA THR A 97 -3.23 -9.21 33.33
C THR A 97 -2.24 -9.05 32.18
N THR A 98 -2.76 -9.07 30.96
CA THR A 98 -2.09 -8.63 29.75
C THR A 98 -2.30 -7.13 29.58
N PHE A 99 -1.21 -6.38 29.57
CA PHE A 99 -1.28 -4.93 29.43
C PHE A 99 -1.30 -4.50 27.96
N PHE A 100 -2.00 -3.40 27.68
CA PHE A 100 -1.89 -2.70 26.39
C PHE A 100 -1.84 -1.18 26.54
N SER A 101 -1.27 -0.51 25.54
CA SER A 101 -1.43 0.92 25.31
C SER A 101 -1.93 1.12 23.88
N PHE A 102 -3.10 1.73 23.75
CA PHE A 102 -3.62 2.21 22.47
C PHE A 102 -3.29 3.69 22.33
N CYS A 103 -2.73 4.07 21.20
CA CYS A 103 -2.39 5.45 20.89
C CYS A 103 -2.89 5.83 19.50
N ASN A 104 -3.29 7.09 19.32
CA ASN A 104 -3.48 7.66 17.99
C ASN A 104 -3.02 9.13 17.93
N THR A 105 -2.54 9.52 16.75
CA THR A 105 -2.27 10.92 16.39
C THR A 105 -2.87 11.19 15.02
N VAL A 106 -3.83 12.11 14.95
CA VAL A 106 -4.74 12.24 13.81
C VAL A 106 -4.94 13.69 13.42
N ARG A 107 -4.97 13.95 12.11
CA ARG A 107 -5.43 15.21 11.54
C ARG A 107 -6.89 15.07 11.10
N ALA A 108 -7.84 15.36 11.99
CA ALA A 108 -9.25 15.43 11.62
C ALA A 108 -9.59 16.74 10.89
N ARG A 109 -10.74 16.75 10.21
CA ARG A 109 -11.24 17.92 9.46
C ARG A 109 -11.45 19.11 10.39
N GLY A 110 -10.70 20.18 10.15
CA GLY A 110 -10.88 21.47 10.81
C GLY A 110 -11.99 22.33 10.17
N TYR A 111 -12.37 23.41 10.86
CA TYR A 111 -13.30 24.41 10.31
C TYR A 111 -12.65 25.12 9.10
N ARG A 112 -13.27 24.99 7.92
CA ARG A 112 -12.77 25.47 6.60
C ARG A 112 -11.50 24.76 6.10
N ASP A 113 -11.15 23.60 6.65
CA ASP A 113 -9.99 22.82 6.20
C ASP A 113 -10.32 21.98 4.96
N GLN A 114 -9.56 22.13 3.88
CA GLN A 114 -9.65 21.29 2.67
C GLN A 114 -8.49 20.30 2.52
N GLY A 115 -7.56 20.27 3.48
CA GLY A 115 -6.43 19.36 3.47
C GLY A 115 -6.83 17.89 3.61
N GLU A 116 -5.87 16.99 3.40
CA GLU A 116 -6.09 15.56 3.61
C GLU A 116 -6.27 15.24 5.11
N CYS A 117 -7.28 14.43 5.44
CA CYS A 117 -7.48 13.95 6.79
C CYS A 117 -6.92 12.53 6.88
N HIS A 118 -6.01 12.31 7.81
CA HIS A 118 -5.30 11.05 7.96
C HIS A 118 -4.74 10.94 9.38
N GLY A 119 -4.23 9.78 9.76
CA GLY A 119 -3.66 9.58 11.08
C GLY A 119 -2.97 8.25 11.26
N TRP A 120 -2.23 8.18 12.36
CA TRP A 120 -1.51 6.99 12.80
C TRP A 120 -2.21 6.44 14.04
N LEU A 121 -2.51 5.15 14.03
CA LEU A 121 -3.05 4.41 15.19
C LEU A 121 -2.10 3.29 15.53
N GLY A 122 -1.99 2.96 16.80
CA GLY A 122 -1.21 1.81 17.21
C GLY A 122 -1.68 1.21 18.52
N ILE A 123 -1.41 -0.07 18.69
CA ILE A 123 -1.56 -0.79 19.94
C ILE A 123 -0.26 -1.50 20.26
N ARG A 124 0.29 -1.22 21.44
CA ARG A 124 1.35 -1.97 22.08
C ARG A 124 0.74 -2.88 23.13
N TYR A 125 1.00 -4.18 23.09
CA TYR A 125 0.28 -5.13 23.95
C TYR A 125 1.11 -6.38 24.30
N GLN A 126 0.71 -7.05 25.38
CA GLN A 126 1.21 -8.36 25.77
C GLN A 126 0.27 -9.46 25.29
N LEU A 127 0.85 -10.60 24.88
CA LEU A 127 0.07 -11.80 24.56
C LEU A 127 -0.22 -12.63 25.79
N ARG A 128 0.76 -12.73 26.69
CA ARG A 128 0.63 -13.36 27.99
C ARG A 128 1.13 -12.40 29.05
N PRO A 129 0.60 -12.48 30.28
CA PRO A 129 1.10 -11.67 31.38
C PRO A 129 2.62 -11.79 31.50
N GLY A 130 3.31 -10.64 31.50
CA GLY A 130 4.78 -10.57 31.59
C GLY A 130 5.55 -10.74 30.28
N ASP A 131 4.91 -11.05 29.15
CA ASP A 131 5.60 -11.14 27.85
C ASP A 131 6.20 -9.79 27.43
N PRO A 132 7.31 -9.79 26.66
CA PRO A 132 7.75 -8.62 25.92
C PRO A 132 6.63 -8.11 25.00
N PRO A 133 6.47 -6.78 24.85
CA PRO A 133 5.38 -6.23 24.06
C PRO A 133 5.51 -6.56 22.56
N SER A 134 4.37 -6.56 21.88
CA SER A 134 4.26 -6.48 20.42
C SER A 134 3.45 -5.24 20.03
N ASP A 135 3.74 -4.69 18.86
CA ASP A 135 3.15 -3.48 18.33
C ASP A 135 2.41 -3.79 17.02
N ILE A 136 1.18 -3.30 16.92
CA ILE A 136 0.43 -3.21 15.66
C ILE A 136 0.24 -1.75 15.35
N ILE A 137 0.66 -1.35 14.15
CA ILE A 137 0.63 0.04 13.68
C ILE A 137 -0.21 0.11 12.42
N LEU A 138 -1.11 1.08 12.37
CA LEU A 138 -1.92 1.45 11.22
C LEU A 138 -1.61 2.88 10.78
N HIS A 139 -1.63 3.11 9.48
CA HIS A 139 -1.96 4.43 8.94
C HIS A 139 -3.34 4.37 8.28
N VAL A 140 -4.09 5.46 8.41
CA VAL A 140 -5.43 5.56 7.85
C VAL A 140 -5.69 6.92 7.22
N ARG A 141 -6.58 6.92 6.22
CA ARG A 141 -7.18 8.13 5.65
C ARG A 141 -8.64 8.22 6.07
N LEU A 142 -9.05 9.41 6.48
CA LEU A 142 -10.41 9.72 6.92
C LEU A 142 -11.15 10.37 5.77
N LEU A 143 -12.10 9.65 5.19
CA LEU A 143 -12.75 10.00 3.92
C LEU A 143 -14.09 10.71 4.12
N ASP A 144 -14.65 10.65 5.32
CA ASP A 144 -15.86 11.38 5.66
C ASP A 144 -15.67 12.90 5.54
N ALA A 145 -16.72 13.59 5.09
CA ALA A 145 -16.68 15.04 4.86
C ALA A 145 -16.73 15.85 6.16
N ARG A 146 -17.48 15.38 7.17
CA ARG A 146 -17.66 16.08 8.45
C ARG A 146 -16.74 15.50 9.50
N SER A 147 -16.17 16.38 10.33
CA SER A 147 -15.27 15.99 11.42
C SER A 147 -15.91 14.99 12.39
N ILE A 148 -17.18 15.18 12.76
CA ILE A 148 -17.86 14.26 13.69
C ILE A 148 -18.02 12.84 13.15
N ASP A 149 -18.23 12.70 11.83
CA ASP A 149 -18.32 11.39 11.18
C ASP A 149 -16.93 10.74 11.14
N GLN A 150 -15.87 11.51 10.90
CA GLN A 150 -14.50 11.01 10.98
C GLN A 150 -14.13 10.52 12.37
N MET A 151 -14.53 11.26 13.42
CA MET A 151 -14.30 10.91 14.82
C MET A 151 -15.01 9.59 15.17
N GLU A 152 -16.29 9.46 14.80
CA GLU A 152 -17.06 8.24 15.00
C GLU A 152 -16.40 7.03 14.32
N ALA A 153 -16.02 7.19 13.05
CA ALA A 153 -15.38 6.12 12.28
C ALA A 153 -14.03 5.70 12.90
N LEU A 154 -13.24 6.68 13.37
CA LEU A 154 -11.98 6.45 14.04
C LEU A 154 -12.18 5.68 15.36
N GLY A 155 -13.21 6.01 16.14
CA GLY A 155 -13.52 5.30 17.38
C GLY A 155 -13.91 3.83 17.13
N MET A 156 -14.73 3.57 16.09
CA MET A 156 -15.09 2.20 15.69
C MET A 156 -13.86 1.41 15.23
N LEU A 157 -13.00 2.02 14.41
CA LEU A 157 -11.73 1.42 13.99
C LEU A 157 -10.83 1.10 15.19
N GLY A 158 -10.72 2.01 16.16
CA GLY A 158 -9.91 1.80 17.36
C GLY A 158 -10.38 0.59 18.18
N VAL A 159 -11.69 0.46 18.40
CA VAL A 159 -12.29 -0.72 19.06
C VAL A 159 -12.00 -1.99 18.25
N ASN A 160 -12.21 -1.94 16.94
CA ASN A 160 -11.96 -3.07 16.04
C ASN A 160 -10.50 -3.50 16.07
N LEU A 161 -9.54 -2.56 16.09
CA LEU A 161 -8.11 -2.85 16.20
C LEU A 161 -7.76 -3.54 17.51
N ILE A 162 -8.23 -3.01 18.64
CA ILE A 162 -7.97 -3.60 19.96
C ILE A 162 -8.56 -5.02 20.02
N HIS A 163 -9.80 -5.20 19.56
CA HIS A 163 -10.44 -6.51 19.54
C HIS A 163 -9.68 -7.50 18.64
N ALA A 164 -9.31 -7.08 17.43
CA ALA A 164 -8.56 -7.91 16.49
C ALA A 164 -7.20 -8.34 17.05
N ALA A 165 -6.49 -7.44 17.75
CA ALA A 165 -5.21 -7.72 18.39
C ALA A 165 -5.30 -8.88 19.39
N PHE A 166 -6.38 -8.92 20.18
CA PHE A 166 -6.56 -9.96 21.21
C PHE A 166 -7.32 -11.20 20.73
N ARG A 167 -8.13 -11.13 19.67
CA ARG A 167 -9.06 -12.21 19.27
C ARG A 167 -8.80 -12.80 17.89
N HIS A 168 -8.15 -12.09 16.97
CA HIS A 168 -8.07 -12.49 15.56
C HIS A 168 -6.64 -12.61 15.04
N ARG A 169 -5.64 -12.47 15.90
CA ARG A 169 -4.24 -12.55 15.51
C ARG A 169 -3.88 -13.82 14.74
N GLY A 170 -4.41 -14.98 15.12
CA GLY A 170 -4.10 -16.25 14.44
C GLY A 170 -4.64 -16.40 13.01
N ASP A 171 -5.42 -15.43 12.52
CA ASP A 171 -6.04 -15.45 11.20
C ASP A 171 -5.99 -14.04 10.60
N LEU A 172 -4.99 -13.80 9.75
CA LEU A 172 -4.76 -12.49 9.13
C LEU A 172 -5.95 -12.01 8.30
N ALA A 173 -6.60 -12.91 7.57
CA ALA A 173 -7.76 -12.61 6.76
C ALA A 173 -8.92 -12.11 7.65
N ARG A 174 -9.18 -12.80 8.76
CA ARG A 174 -10.18 -12.37 9.74
C ARG A 174 -9.78 -11.08 10.46
N PHE A 175 -8.50 -10.94 10.83
CA PHE A 175 -7.97 -9.72 11.45
C PHE A 175 -8.27 -8.51 10.58
N VAL A 176 -7.80 -8.53 9.32
CA VAL A 176 -7.95 -7.40 8.38
C VAL A 176 -9.42 -7.13 8.08
N GLY A 177 -10.22 -8.18 7.85
CA GLY A 177 -11.66 -8.03 7.64
C GLY A 177 -12.38 -7.36 8.81
N SER A 178 -11.97 -7.67 10.05
CA SER A 178 -12.62 -7.15 11.25
C SER A 178 -12.31 -5.69 11.58
N LEU A 179 -11.26 -5.10 10.97
CA LEU A 179 -10.88 -3.69 11.17
C LEU A 179 -12.01 -2.73 10.76
N VAL A 180 -12.81 -3.13 9.78
CA VAL A 180 -13.88 -2.33 9.18
C VAL A 180 -15.29 -2.84 9.51
N ASP A 181 -15.43 -3.73 10.51
CA ASP A 181 -16.77 -4.10 11.01
C ASP A 181 -17.52 -2.85 11.49
N ASP A 182 -18.81 -2.76 11.16
CA ASP A 182 -19.72 -1.61 11.35
C ASP A 182 -19.31 -0.29 10.66
N LEU A 183 -18.24 -0.29 9.85
CA LEU A 183 -17.88 0.84 9.00
C LEU A 183 -18.46 0.67 7.60
N ALA A 184 -19.27 1.64 7.18
CA ALA A 184 -19.72 1.70 5.79
C ALA A 184 -18.51 1.87 4.84
N PRO A 185 -18.52 1.22 3.66
CA PRO A 185 -17.45 1.36 2.69
C PRO A 185 -17.19 2.82 2.33
N GLY A 186 -15.91 3.21 2.27
CA GLY A 186 -15.51 4.56 1.88
C GLY A 186 -15.50 5.61 3.00
N ARG A 187 -15.71 5.23 4.27
CA ARG A 187 -15.49 6.13 5.42
C ARG A 187 -14.03 6.23 5.83
N ILE A 188 -13.31 5.11 5.79
CA ILE A 188 -11.89 4.98 6.16
C ILE A 188 -11.18 4.14 5.10
N GLU A 189 -9.95 4.54 4.78
CA GLU A 189 -8.96 3.72 4.08
C GLU A 189 -7.87 3.32 5.06
N VAL A 190 -7.53 2.04 5.15
CA VAL A 190 -6.37 1.55 5.93
C VAL A 190 -5.27 1.24 4.94
N ASP A 191 -4.32 2.16 4.78
CA ASP A 191 -3.28 2.13 3.75
C ASP A 191 -1.91 1.63 4.27
N LEU A 192 -1.80 1.35 5.57
CA LEU A 192 -0.67 0.62 6.17
C LEU A 192 -1.16 -0.23 7.34
N LEU A 193 -0.63 -1.45 7.43
CA LEU A 193 -0.75 -2.35 8.58
C LEU A 193 0.61 -3.02 8.81
N LYS A 194 1.19 -2.82 9.99
CA LYS A 194 2.52 -3.35 10.35
C LYS A 194 2.48 -3.98 11.72
N PHE A 195 2.99 -5.21 11.81
CA PHE A 195 3.19 -5.98 13.03
C PHE A 195 4.69 -6.00 13.38
N SER A 196 5.03 -5.93 14.66
CA SER A 196 6.41 -6.02 15.14
C SER A 196 6.48 -6.43 16.61
N GLY A 197 7.53 -7.14 17.00
CA GLY A 197 7.77 -7.54 18.40
C GLY A 197 7.83 -9.05 18.62
N HIS A 198 8.04 -9.46 19.87
CA HIS A 198 8.46 -10.82 20.22
C HIS A 198 7.38 -11.88 19.96
N GLY A 199 6.12 -11.48 19.85
CA GLY A 199 5.05 -12.42 19.58
C GLY A 199 4.72 -12.64 18.10
N ASP A 200 5.12 -11.70 17.22
CA ASP A 200 4.67 -11.63 15.82
C ASP A 200 5.53 -12.48 14.88
N VAL A 201 6.27 -13.45 15.44
CA VAL A 201 7.10 -14.43 14.73
C VAL A 201 6.17 -15.30 13.87
N GLY A 202 5.79 -14.80 12.70
CA GLY A 202 4.84 -15.45 11.80
C GLY A 202 4.18 -14.54 10.76
N PHE A 203 4.11 -13.22 10.99
CA PHE A 203 3.52 -12.30 10.00
C PHE A 203 4.58 -11.67 9.11
N ASP A 204 4.61 -12.09 7.86
CA ASP A 204 5.24 -11.29 6.81
C ASP A 204 4.33 -10.08 6.55
N ASN A 205 4.81 -8.88 6.94
CA ASN A 205 4.06 -7.64 6.78
C ASN A 205 3.66 -7.38 5.32
N ARG A 206 4.36 -7.96 4.33
CA ARG A 206 3.99 -7.87 2.92
C ARG A 206 2.70 -8.62 2.62
N LEU A 207 2.44 -9.73 3.31
CA LEU A 207 1.17 -10.45 3.23
C LEU A 207 0.04 -9.68 3.93
N CYS A 208 0.32 -9.02 5.05
CA CYS A 208 -0.63 -8.13 5.72
C CYS A 208 -1.07 -6.99 4.79
N ALA A 209 -0.09 -6.37 4.14
CA ALA A 209 -0.30 -5.33 3.14
C ALA A 209 -1.09 -5.83 1.90
N LEU A 210 -0.77 -7.03 1.39
CA LEU A 210 -1.52 -7.67 0.32
C LEU A 210 -3.01 -7.86 0.70
N GLN A 211 -3.27 -8.32 1.92
CA GLN A 211 -4.63 -8.53 2.44
C GLN A 211 -5.43 -7.21 2.51
N LEU A 212 -4.79 -6.07 2.80
CA LEU A 212 -5.47 -4.76 2.75
C LEU A 212 -5.98 -4.46 1.33
N VAL A 213 -5.15 -4.69 0.31
CA VAL A 213 -5.52 -4.45 -1.09
C VAL A 213 -6.59 -5.44 -1.55
N GLU A 214 -6.45 -6.72 -1.19
CA GLU A 214 -7.38 -7.79 -1.56
C GLU A 214 -8.79 -7.53 -1.01
N ARG A 215 -8.88 -7.06 0.24
CA ARG A 215 -10.15 -6.73 0.90
C ARG A 215 -10.67 -5.34 0.55
N GLY A 216 -9.94 -4.57 -0.25
CA GLY A 216 -10.34 -3.24 -0.69
C GLY A 216 -10.29 -2.19 0.42
N LEU A 217 -9.48 -2.40 1.46
CA LEU A 217 -9.23 -1.40 2.51
C LEU A 217 -8.29 -0.28 2.03
N THR A 218 -7.48 -0.55 1.00
CA THR A 218 -6.64 0.42 0.29
C THR A 218 -6.55 0.09 -1.19
N ASP A 219 -6.33 1.10 -2.03
CA ASP A 219 -6.15 0.92 -3.47
C ASP A 219 -4.77 0.36 -3.83
N ALA A 220 -3.75 0.64 -3.02
CA ALA A 220 -2.41 0.12 -3.22
C ALA A 220 -1.55 0.15 -1.94
N THR A 221 -0.54 -0.72 -1.92
CA THR A 221 0.47 -0.80 -0.87
C THR A 221 1.87 -0.89 -1.48
N MET A 222 2.88 -0.43 -0.74
CA MET A 222 4.26 -0.29 -1.22
C MET A 222 5.28 -0.96 -0.31
N PHE A 223 6.31 -1.54 -0.95
CA PHE A 223 7.41 -2.24 -0.31
C PHE A 223 8.74 -1.70 -0.82
N LEU A 224 9.62 -1.31 0.10
CA LEU A 224 10.97 -0.87 -0.22
C LEU A 224 11.86 -2.05 -0.66
N PRO A 225 13.04 -1.78 -1.26
CA PRO A 225 13.96 -2.83 -1.70
C PRO A 225 14.45 -3.79 -0.61
N ASP A 226 14.36 -3.38 0.66
CA ASP A 226 14.75 -4.19 1.83
C ASP A 226 13.62 -5.06 2.40
N GLY A 227 12.42 -5.02 1.81
CA GLY A 227 11.25 -5.72 2.35
C GLY A 227 10.30 -4.84 3.16
N GLU A 228 10.70 -3.63 3.54
CA GLU A 228 9.92 -2.81 4.46
C GLU A 228 8.61 -2.32 3.82
N VAL A 229 7.50 -2.58 4.50
CA VAL A 229 6.19 -2.00 4.18
C VAL A 229 6.16 -0.55 4.63
N VAL A 230 5.86 0.35 3.70
CA VAL A 230 5.87 1.81 3.94
C VAL A 230 4.58 2.45 3.47
N GLN A 231 4.23 3.58 4.10
CA GLN A 231 3.07 4.37 3.71
C GLN A 231 3.42 5.11 2.40
N PRO A 232 2.64 4.92 1.30
CA PRO A 232 3.03 5.43 -0.01
C PRO A 232 3.14 6.96 -0.12
N ALA A 233 2.29 7.72 0.59
CA ALA A 233 2.34 9.17 0.55
C ALA A 233 3.58 9.76 1.23
N GLU A 234 4.06 9.16 2.32
CA GLU A 234 5.30 9.56 3.00
C GLU A 234 6.53 9.19 2.17
N ALA A 235 6.58 7.97 1.64
CA ALA A 235 7.73 7.48 0.91
C ALA A 235 7.90 8.11 -0.49
N LEU A 236 6.81 8.59 -1.11
CA LEU A 236 6.84 9.30 -2.40
C LEU A 236 6.77 10.82 -2.25
N HIS A 237 6.67 11.34 -1.03
CA HIS A 237 6.51 12.77 -0.76
C HIS A 237 7.60 13.62 -1.42
N HIS A 238 7.21 14.50 -2.35
CA HIS A 238 8.13 15.34 -3.15
C HIS A 238 9.19 14.55 -3.92
N ARG A 239 8.87 13.33 -4.36
CA ARG A 239 9.76 12.52 -5.18
C ARG A 239 9.14 12.24 -6.54
N PRO A 240 9.88 12.40 -7.65
CA PRO A 240 9.42 11.96 -8.95
C PRO A 240 9.31 10.45 -9.00
N VAL A 241 8.35 9.93 -9.76
CA VAL A 241 8.04 8.49 -9.79
C VAL A 241 8.13 7.97 -11.21
N LEU A 242 8.75 6.80 -11.36
CA LEU A 242 8.74 6.02 -12.60
C LEU A 242 8.15 4.65 -12.33
N LEU A 243 6.94 4.41 -12.81
CA LEU A 243 6.20 3.16 -12.58
C LEU A 243 6.27 2.25 -13.80
N LEU A 244 6.75 1.02 -13.63
CA LEU A 244 6.61 -0.07 -14.60
C LEU A 244 5.55 -1.06 -14.10
N ARG A 245 4.44 -1.17 -14.83
CA ARG A 245 3.40 -2.18 -14.59
C ARG A 245 3.77 -3.50 -15.26
N GLY A 246 3.73 -4.60 -14.52
CA GLY A 246 4.07 -5.92 -15.06
C GLY A 246 3.58 -7.09 -14.20
N SER A 247 3.48 -8.27 -14.82
CA SER A 247 3.23 -9.50 -14.06
C SER A 247 4.46 -10.01 -13.35
N PHE A 248 5.66 -9.66 -13.85
CA PHE A 248 6.96 -10.06 -13.31
C PHE A 248 7.09 -11.58 -13.09
N ASP A 249 6.49 -12.35 -13.99
CA ASP A 249 6.43 -13.80 -13.93
C ASP A 249 7.09 -14.42 -15.19
N PRO A 250 8.41 -14.65 -15.18
CA PRO A 250 9.38 -14.16 -14.20
C PRO A 250 9.81 -12.71 -14.49
N VAL A 251 10.62 -12.14 -13.60
CA VAL A 251 11.32 -10.87 -13.84
C VAL A 251 12.37 -11.11 -14.94
N MET A 252 12.32 -10.35 -16.03
CA MET A 252 13.22 -10.49 -17.18
C MET A 252 14.16 -9.28 -17.31
N ASN A 253 15.30 -9.48 -17.98
CA ASN A 253 16.23 -8.42 -18.39
C ASN A 253 15.54 -7.36 -19.28
N LEU A 254 14.44 -7.73 -19.94
CA LEU A 254 13.58 -6.79 -20.67
C LEU A 254 12.96 -5.74 -19.73
N HIS A 255 12.48 -6.11 -18.54
CA HIS A 255 11.90 -5.15 -17.59
C HIS A 255 12.94 -4.15 -17.09
N LEU A 256 14.18 -4.60 -16.88
CA LEU A 256 15.28 -3.74 -16.49
C LEU A 256 15.66 -2.78 -17.63
N ASP A 257 15.71 -3.25 -18.87
CA ASP A 257 15.93 -2.42 -20.07
C ASP A 257 14.86 -1.32 -20.19
N MET A 258 13.59 -1.69 -19.96
CA MET A 258 12.47 -0.74 -19.98
C MET A 258 12.65 0.38 -18.94
N LEU A 259 12.97 0.04 -17.69
CA LEU A 259 13.18 1.02 -16.62
C LEU A 259 14.41 1.90 -16.88
N GLU A 260 15.52 1.30 -17.31
CA GLU A 260 16.76 2.01 -17.59
C GLU A 260 16.57 3.05 -18.70
N SER A 261 16.05 2.62 -19.86
CA SER A 261 15.80 3.52 -20.99
C SER A 261 14.73 4.57 -20.67
N ALA A 262 13.73 4.23 -19.84
CA ALA A 262 12.73 5.18 -19.39
C ALA A 262 13.33 6.26 -18.49
N ARG A 263 14.20 5.88 -17.54
CA ARG A 263 14.89 6.79 -16.61
C ARG A 263 15.75 7.81 -17.35
N GLU A 264 16.52 7.38 -18.35
CA GLU A 264 17.32 8.27 -19.21
C GLU A 264 16.45 9.32 -19.90
N GLY A 265 15.28 8.91 -20.40
CA GLY A 265 14.33 9.80 -21.05
C GLY A 265 13.61 10.74 -20.08
N PHE A 266 13.35 10.28 -18.85
CA PHE A 266 12.52 10.94 -17.84
C PHE A 266 13.20 12.16 -17.22
N GLY A 267 14.53 12.18 -17.11
CA GLY A 267 15.28 13.32 -16.56
C GLY A 267 14.95 14.66 -17.23
N ARG A 268 14.57 14.65 -18.51
CA ARG A 268 14.15 15.85 -19.27
C ARG A 268 12.84 16.48 -18.79
N PHE A 269 12.03 15.74 -18.02
CA PHE A 269 10.76 16.20 -17.48
C PHE A 269 10.86 16.69 -16.03
N LEU A 270 12.00 16.48 -15.38
CA LEU A 270 12.15 16.79 -13.97
C LEU A 270 12.22 18.29 -13.68
N GLY A 271 12.48 19.15 -14.67
CA GLY A 271 12.34 20.62 -14.58
C GLY A 271 13.23 21.35 -13.56
N HIS A 272 13.90 20.63 -12.66
CA HIS A 272 14.74 21.15 -11.58
C HIS A 272 16.23 21.05 -11.97
N GLN A 273 17.03 22.00 -11.49
CA GLN A 273 18.49 21.98 -11.67
C GLN A 273 19.16 20.84 -10.89
N ASP A 274 18.56 20.44 -9.75
CA ASP A 274 18.96 19.31 -8.93
C ASP A 274 17.70 18.57 -8.45
N PRO A 275 17.12 17.68 -9.28
CA PRO A 275 15.87 17.01 -8.94
C PRO A 275 16.06 15.97 -7.82
N PRO A 276 15.04 15.75 -6.98
CA PRO A 276 15.06 14.65 -6.03
C PRO A 276 15.28 13.29 -6.75
N PRO A 277 15.87 12.29 -6.07
CA PRO A 277 16.09 10.99 -6.67
C PRO A 277 14.77 10.32 -7.06
N VAL A 278 14.65 9.97 -8.34
CA VAL A 278 13.48 9.29 -8.92
C VAL A 278 13.26 7.95 -8.21
N VAL A 279 12.03 7.67 -7.82
CA VAL A 279 11.62 6.37 -7.28
C VAL A 279 11.14 5.49 -8.42
N GLU A 280 11.82 4.37 -8.64
CA GLU A 280 11.37 3.33 -9.57
C GLU A 280 10.43 2.36 -8.86
N LEU A 281 9.19 2.27 -9.34
CA LEU A 281 8.15 1.38 -8.83
C LEU A 281 7.87 0.26 -9.83
N CYS A 282 7.99 -0.99 -9.38
CA CYS A 282 7.49 -2.14 -10.10
C CYS A 282 6.09 -2.48 -9.58
N GLU A 283 5.07 -2.22 -10.39
CA GLU A 283 3.68 -2.41 -9.99
C GLU A 283 3.12 -3.74 -10.48
N MET A 284 2.60 -4.51 -9.53
CA MET A 284 1.82 -5.72 -9.76
C MET A 284 0.36 -5.44 -9.45
N THR A 285 -0.51 -5.55 -10.46
CA THR A 285 -1.96 -5.48 -10.20
C THR A 285 -2.44 -6.77 -9.54
N MET A 286 -3.52 -6.71 -8.75
CA MET A 286 -4.17 -7.92 -8.22
C MET A 286 -4.55 -8.90 -9.33
N HIS A 287 -4.93 -8.40 -10.50
CA HIS A 287 -5.20 -9.24 -11.67
C HIS A 287 -3.97 -10.02 -12.16
N ASN A 288 -2.75 -9.47 -12.00
CA ASN A 288 -1.51 -10.18 -12.33
C ASN A 288 -1.13 -11.27 -11.31
N LEU A 289 -1.67 -11.20 -10.10
CA LEU A 289 -1.40 -12.13 -9.01
C LEU A 289 -2.42 -13.28 -8.94
N LEU A 290 -3.55 -13.18 -9.64
CA LEU A 290 -4.55 -14.23 -9.69
C LEU A 290 -4.02 -15.48 -10.43
N ARG A 291 -4.12 -16.64 -9.79
CA ARG A 291 -4.04 -17.97 -10.40
C ARG A 291 -5.44 -18.60 -10.37
N GLY A 292 -6.18 -18.45 -11.48
CA GLY A 292 -7.60 -18.81 -11.50
C GLY A 292 -8.44 -17.76 -10.79
N GLN A 293 -9.01 -18.10 -9.62
CA GLN A 293 -9.81 -17.18 -8.80
C GLN A 293 -9.14 -16.72 -7.50
N GLU A 294 -7.99 -17.29 -7.14
CA GLU A 294 -7.31 -17.00 -5.87
C GLU A 294 -5.88 -16.49 -6.11
N ILE A 295 -5.37 -15.76 -5.13
CA ILE A 295 -3.98 -15.30 -5.10
C ILE A 295 -3.17 -16.32 -4.31
N ASP A 296 -2.07 -16.78 -4.88
CA ASP A 296 -1.10 -17.62 -4.19
C ASP A 296 -0.10 -16.72 -3.43
N PRO A 297 -0.13 -16.70 -2.07
CA PRO A 297 0.76 -15.84 -1.29
C PRO A 297 2.24 -16.12 -1.54
N ALA A 298 2.61 -17.38 -1.83
CA ALA A 298 3.99 -17.76 -2.09
C ALA A 298 4.48 -17.21 -3.43
N ASP A 299 3.63 -17.27 -4.47
CA ASP A 299 3.91 -16.69 -5.79
C ASP A 299 4.10 -15.16 -5.70
N PHE A 300 3.27 -14.47 -4.92
CA PHE A 300 3.45 -13.04 -4.68
C PHE A 300 4.79 -12.73 -4.00
N ILE A 301 5.11 -13.43 -2.91
CA ILE A 301 6.36 -13.22 -2.16
C ILE A 301 7.58 -13.51 -3.04
N ASP A 302 7.56 -14.59 -3.83
CA ASP A 302 8.65 -14.94 -4.75
C ASP A 302 8.91 -13.82 -5.78
N ARG A 303 7.86 -13.20 -6.32
CA ARG A 303 7.99 -12.06 -7.25
C ARG A 303 8.51 -10.80 -6.55
N ALA A 304 8.00 -10.53 -5.34
CA ALA A 304 8.44 -9.40 -4.54
C ALA A 304 9.93 -9.53 -4.18
N ASP A 305 10.36 -10.70 -3.70
CA ASP A 305 11.75 -11.00 -3.37
C ASP A 305 12.67 -10.83 -4.59
N ALA A 306 12.26 -11.31 -5.77
CA ALA A 306 13.04 -11.18 -6.99
C ALA A 306 13.24 -9.71 -7.41
N LEU A 307 12.21 -8.87 -7.25
CA LEU A 307 12.30 -7.43 -7.53
C LEU A 307 13.15 -6.70 -6.47
N GLN A 308 12.99 -7.06 -5.20
CA GLN A 308 13.73 -6.49 -4.07
C GLN A 308 15.22 -6.82 -4.12
N ALA A 309 15.57 -8.05 -4.49
CA ALA A 309 16.96 -8.47 -4.74
C ALA A 309 17.62 -7.70 -5.91
N LEU A 310 16.81 -7.11 -6.81
CA LEU A 310 17.26 -6.22 -7.88
C LEU A 310 17.24 -4.72 -7.48
N GLY A 311 17.03 -4.43 -6.19
CA GLY A 311 16.99 -3.08 -5.66
C GLY A 311 15.71 -2.30 -6.02
N LYS A 312 14.64 -2.98 -6.44
CA LYS A 312 13.39 -2.33 -6.90
C LYS A 312 12.39 -2.18 -5.76
N THR A 313 11.70 -1.05 -5.76
CA THR A 313 10.53 -0.83 -4.90
C THR A 313 9.32 -1.49 -5.56
N VAL A 314 8.52 -2.21 -4.79
CA VAL A 314 7.36 -2.95 -5.28
C VAL A 314 6.09 -2.24 -4.86
N LEU A 315 5.13 -2.13 -5.79
CA LEU A 315 3.79 -1.62 -5.52
C LEU A 315 2.78 -2.71 -5.88
N VAL A 316 1.85 -3.03 -4.98
CA VAL A 316 0.72 -3.91 -5.27
C VAL A 316 -0.54 -3.07 -5.30
N SER A 317 -1.35 -3.21 -6.34
CA SER A 317 -2.55 -2.38 -6.51
C SER A 317 -3.77 -3.17 -7.00
N ARG A 318 -4.96 -2.73 -6.60
CA ARG A 318 -6.25 -3.14 -7.21
C ARG A 318 -6.65 -2.24 -8.39
N CYS A 319 -5.79 -1.30 -8.78
CA CYS A 319 -6.03 -0.33 -9.84
C CYS A 319 -5.86 -0.97 -11.22
N ALA A 320 -6.90 -1.65 -11.73
CA ALA A 320 -6.86 -2.22 -13.07
C ALA A 320 -6.64 -1.14 -14.15
N GLU A 321 -7.30 0.01 -14.00
CA GLU A 321 -7.23 1.13 -14.93
C GLU A 321 -6.03 2.05 -14.66
N PHE A 322 -5.35 2.47 -15.73
CA PHE A 322 -4.19 3.37 -15.62
C PHE A 322 -4.54 4.74 -15.02
N HIS A 323 -5.76 5.25 -15.26
CA HIS A 323 -6.18 6.52 -14.67
C HIS A 323 -6.33 6.43 -13.14
N ARG A 324 -6.64 5.25 -12.57
CA ARG A 324 -6.74 5.06 -11.12
C ARG A 324 -5.37 5.03 -10.47
N ILE A 325 -4.40 4.30 -11.04
CA ILE A 325 -3.03 4.30 -10.52
C ILE A 325 -2.38 5.67 -10.66
N ALA A 326 -2.64 6.40 -11.74
CA ALA A 326 -2.18 7.78 -11.89
C ALA A 326 -2.81 8.71 -10.84
N ALA A 327 -4.09 8.55 -10.52
CA ALA A 327 -4.76 9.32 -9.47
C ALA A 327 -4.19 9.00 -8.08
N PHE A 328 -3.87 7.73 -7.82
CA PHE A 328 -3.18 7.29 -6.60
C PHE A 328 -1.80 7.94 -6.46
N LEU A 329 -0.95 7.86 -7.50
CA LEU A 329 0.40 8.43 -7.44
C LEU A 329 0.40 9.95 -7.31
N ASN A 330 -0.45 10.66 -8.05
CA ASN A 330 -0.61 12.13 -7.95
C ASN A 330 -1.15 12.59 -6.59
N ARG A 331 -1.70 11.68 -5.78
CA ARG A 331 -2.05 11.97 -4.38
C ARG A 331 -0.82 11.87 -3.49
N CYS A 332 0.04 10.89 -3.75
CA CYS A 332 1.25 10.62 -2.97
C CYS A 332 2.39 11.61 -3.26
N THR A 333 2.44 12.19 -4.46
CA THR A 333 3.49 13.13 -4.85
C THR A 333 2.96 14.24 -5.76
N THR A 334 3.58 15.41 -5.66
CA THR A 334 3.36 16.55 -6.56
C THR A 334 4.39 16.62 -7.68
N GLU A 335 5.41 15.75 -7.64
CA GLU A 335 6.46 15.68 -8.66
C GLU A 335 5.99 14.89 -9.90
N PRO A 336 6.69 15.02 -11.04
CA PRO A 336 6.36 14.27 -12.25
C PRO A 336 6.25 12.75 -12.04
N VAL A 337 5.31 12.13 -12.74
CA VAL A 337 5.04 10.68 -12.72
C VAL A 337 5.13 10.12 -14.14
N GLY A 338 6.14 9.30 -14.40
CA GLY A 338 6.26 8.55 -15.64
C GLY A 338 5.70 7.13 -15.49
N ILE A 339 4.81 6.71 -16.39
CA ILE A 339 4.31 5.33 -16.44
C ILE A 339 4.89 4.62 -17.66
N VAL A 340 5.68 3.59 -17.43
CA VAL A 340 6.35 2.78 -18.45
C VAL A 340 5.43 1.64 -18.89
N LEU A 341 5.20 1.51 -20.19
CA LEU A 341 4.37 0.45 -20.77
C LEU A 341 4.80 0.09 -22.20
N SER A 342 4.40 -1.08 -22.67
CA SER A 342 4.65 -1.52 -24.05
C SER A 342 3.56 -1.05 -25.01
N ILE A 343 3.84 -1.08 -26.32
CA ILE A 343 2.81 -0.83 -27.35
C ILE A 343 1.55 -1.69 -27.17
N GLY A 344 1.71 -2.93 -26.68
CA GLY A 344 0.57 -3.80 -26.41
C GLY A 344 -0.37 -3.22 -25.36
N LEU A 345 0.17 -2.72 -24.24
CA LEU A 345 -0.61 -2.06 -23.19
C LEU A 345 -1.14 -0.69 -23.65
N LEU A 346 -0.39 0.04 -24.47
CA LEU A 346 -0.87 1.29 -25.07
C LEU A 346 -2.12 1.04 -25.91
N ASN A 347 -2.11 -0.01 -26.74
CA ASN A 347 -3.27 -0.41 -27.52
C ASN A 347 -4.46 -0.79 -26.65
N GLU A 348 -4.22 -1.47 -25.51
CA GLU A 348 -5.29 -1.76 -24.56
C GLU A 348 -5.95 -0.49 -24.03
N LEU A 349 -5.22 0.60 -23.77
CA LEU A 349 -5.78 1.85 -23.23
C LEU A 349 -6.87 2.47 -24.11
N PHE A 350 -6.85 2.22 -25.42
CA PHE A 350 -7.86 2.73 -26.36
C PHE A 350 -9.14 1.89 -26.40
N LYS A 351 -9.19 0.74 -25.72
CA LYS A 351 -10.38 -0.12 -25.70
C LYS A 351 -11.44 0.40 -24.73
N SER A 352 -12.69 0.40 -25.17
CA SER A 352 -13.85 0.89 -24.40
C SER A 352 -14.01 0.25 -23.02
N LYS A 353 -13.63 -1.03 -22.86
CA LYS A 353 -13.72 -1.77 -21.59
C LYS A 353 -13.06 -1.06 -20.39
N TRP A 354 -12.08 -0.18 -20.64
CA TRP A 354 -11.38 0.58 -19.59
C TRP A 354 -12.05 1.90 -19.22
N SER A 355 -13.16 2.23 -19.88
CA SER A 355 -13.91 3.46 -19.68
C SER A 355 -15.43 3.27 -19.64
N GLU A 356 -15.92 2.02 -19.58
CA GLU A 356 -17.37 1.72 -19.52
C GLU A 356 -18.08 2.37 -18.33
N ASN A 357 -17.38 2.53 -17.20
CA ASN A 357 -17.91 3.13 -15.99
C ASN A 357 -17.73 4.66 -15.92
N LEU A 358 -17.28 5.29 -17.01
CA LEU A 358 -17.03 6.74 -17.09
C LEU A 358 -18.03 7.37 -18.06
N ALA A 359 -18.75 8.40 -17.62
CA ALA A 359 -19.76 9.08 -18.42
C ALA A 359 -19.17 9.69 -19.71
N GLY A 360 -17.93 10.20 -19.65
CA GLY A 360 -17.20 10.73 -20.80
C GLY A 360 -16.33 9.68 -21.52
N GLY A 361 -16.47 8.40 -21.21
CA GLY A 361 -15.80 7.29 -21.88
C GLY A 361 -14.27 7.47 -21.97
N LEU A 362 -13.73 7.23 -23.16
CA LEU A 362 -12.28 7.24 -23.40
C LEU A 362 -11.63 8.61 -23.13
N LEU A 363 -12.31 9.70 -23.50
CA LEU A 363 -11.80 11.05 -23.28
C LEU A 363 -11.70 11.38 -21.78
N GLU A 364 -12.69 10.98 -20.99
CA GLU A 364 -12.63 11.13 -19.54
C GLU A 364 -11.51 10.27 -18.94
N SER A 365 -11.33 9.04 -19.42
CA SER A 365 -10.24 8.15 -18.96
C SER A 365 -8.86 8.79 -19.17
N PHE A 366 -8.58 9.29 -20.39
CA PHE A 366 -7.33 9.98 -20.66
C PHE A 366 -7.21 11.32 -19.95
N GLY A 367 -8.30 12.06 -19.77
CA GLY A 367 -8.32 13.31 -18.99
C GLY A 367 -7.95 13.08 -17.53
N ARG A 368 -8.40 11.98 -16.93
CA ARG A 368 -8.02 11.55 -15.58
C ARG A 368 -6.58 11.03 -15.53
N LEU A 369 -6.13 10.29 -16.55
CA LEU A 369 -4.76 9.76 -16.65
C LEU A 369 -3.71 10.87 -16.76
N PHE A 370 -3.90 11.80 -17.70
CA PHE A 370 -2.97 12.91 -17.96
C PHE A 370 -3.19 14.12 -17.06
N LYS A 371 -3.62 13.89 -15.81
CA LYS A 371 -3.58 14.91 -14.76
C LYS A 371 -2.15 15.45 -14.63
N GLN A 372 -2.00 16.64 -14.05
CA GLN A 372 -0.72 17.37 -14.04
C GLN A 372 0.47 16.48 -13.64
N GLY A 373 1.54 16.52 -14.43
CA GLY A 373 2.77 15.77 -14.16
C GLY A 373 2.83 14.33 -14.70
N VAL A 374 1.73 13.75 -15.18
CA VAL A 374 1.74 12.35 -15.68
C VAL A 374 2.12 12.26 -17.17
N THR A 375 3.06 11.37 -17.46
CA THR A 375 3.50 11.01 -18.83
C THR A 375 3.50 9.50 -19.02
N LEU A 376 3.15 9.04 -20.22
CA LEU A 376 3.33 7.65 -20.63
C LEU A 376 4.63 7.51 -21.40
N HIS A 377 5.44 6.54 -20.96
CA HIS A 377 6.72 6.19 -21.51
C HIS A 377 6.58 4.86 -22.22
N VAL A 378 6.51 4.90 -23.55
CA VAL A 378 6.10 3.78 -24.37
C VAL A 378 7.32 3.07 -24.95
N PHE A 379 7.56 1.86 -24.47
CA PHE A 379 8.61 0.97 -24.95
C PHE A 379 8.17 0.28 -26.24
N PRO A 380 9.08 0.15 -27.23
CA PRO A 380 8.71 -0.37 -28.54
C PRO A 380 8.38 -1.86 -28.47
N TRP A 381 7.63 -2.32 -29.46
CA TRP A 381 7.27 -3.73 -29.61
C TRP A 381 7.77 -4.23 -30.96
N LYS A 382 8.32 -5.45 -30.98
CA LYS A 382 8.78 -6.09 -32.20
C LYS A 382 7.80 -7.19 -32.62
N ASN A 383 7.28 -7.09 -33.84
CA ASN A 383 6.47 -8.14 -34.43
C ASN A 383 7.34 -9.37 -34.70
N ARG A 384 6.99 -10.50 -34.07
CA ARG A 384 7.75 -11.75 -34.21
C ARG A 384 7.65 -12.38 -35.59
N ARG A 385 6.58 -12.10 -36.35
CA ARG A 385 6.34 -12.67 -37.68
C ARG A 385 6.99 -11.84 -38.78
N THR A 386 6.83 -10.52 -38.72
CA THR A 386 7.32 -9.61 -39.78
C THR A 386 8.67 -8.98 -39.45
N GLY A 387 9.11 -9.02 -38.19
CA GLY A 387 10.30 -8.33 -37.71
C GLY A 387 10.13 -6.83 -37.53
N GLU A 388 8.97 -6.28 -37.88
CA GLU A 388 8.64 -4.85 -37.81
C GLU A 388 8.72 -4.35 -36.36
N LEU A 389 9.41 -3.22 -36.16
CA LEU A 389 9.50 -2.54 -34.89
C LEU A 389 8.45 -1.42 -34.85
N VAL A 390 7.50 -1.54 -33.92
CA VAL A 390 6.48 -0.52 -33.65
C VAL A 390 6.93 0.31 -32.45
N THR A 391 6.98 1.62 -32.64
CA THR A 391 7.29 2.64 -31.64
C THR A 391 6.04 3.48 -31.35
N ALA A 392 6.10 4.39 -30.37
CA ALA A 392 4.97 5.28 -30.12
C ALA A 392 4.66 6.16 -31.34
N GLU A 393 5.67 6.61 -32.09
CA GLU A 393 5.48 7.43 -33.28
C GLU A 393 4.85 6.68 -34.46
N THR A 394 5.09 5.37 -34.55
CA THR A 394 4.62 4.52 -35.65
C THR A 394 3.36 3.71 -35.29
N PHE A 395 2.94 3.75 -34.02
CA PHE A 395 1.72 3.12 -33.55
C PHE A 395 0.49 3.66 -34.27
N ARG A 396 -0.34 2.75 -34.79
CA ARG A 396 -1.60 3.09 -35.44
C ARG A 396 -2.72 3.04 -34.39
N ALA A 397 -3.09 4.21 -33.87
CA ALA A 397 -4.26 4.35 -33.01
C ALA A 397 -5.55 4.02 -33.77
N PRO A 398 -6.65 3.64 -33.08
CA PRO A 398 -7.96 3.46 -33.69
C PRO A 398 -8.40 4.70 -34.49
N ASP A 399 -9.15 4.48 -35.57
CA ASP A 399 -9.50 5.51 -36.56
C ASP A 399 -10.20 6.74 -35.93
N ASP A 400 -11.05 6.50 -34.92
CA ASP A 400 -11.77 7.53 -34.16
C ASP A 400 -10.89 8.28 -33.13
N CYS A 401 -9.67 7.78 -32.88
CA CYS A 401 -8.75 8.29 -31.87
C CYS A 401 -7.45 8.85 -32.45
N VAL A 402 -7.25 8.85 -33.77
CA VAL A 402 -5.99 9.27 -34.42
C VAL A 402 -5.58 10.69 -34.03
N HIS A 403 -6.52 11.64 -34.06
CA HIS A 403 -6.25 13.04 -33.71
C HIS A 403 -5.95 13.23 -32.23
N LEU A 404 -6.65 12.48 -31.37
CA LEU A 404 -6.40 12.48 -29.92
C LEU A 404 -5.00 11.92 -29.61
N TYR A 405 -4.61 10.84 -30.27
CA TYR A 405 -3.27 10.27 -30.11
C TYR A 405 -2.18 11.22 -30.58
N ARG A 406 -2.37 11.87 -31.74
CA ARG A 406 -1.45 12.90 -32.23
C ARG A 406 -1.30 14.04 -31.24
N HIS A 407 -2.41 14.50 -30.66
CA HIS A 407 -2.39 15.53 -29.61
C HIS A 407 -1.54 15.08 -28.42
N PHE A 408 -1.64 13.84 -27.96
CA PHE A 408 -0.82 13.34 -26.86
C PHE A 408 0.68 13.27 -27.19
N LEU A 409 1.05 12.90 -28.41
CA LEU A 409 2.45 12.90 -28.86
C LEU A 409 3.01 14.32 -28.93
N GLU A 410 2.30 15.24 -29.58
CA GLU A 410 2.74 16.64 -29.76
C GLU A 410 2.90 17.36 -28.41
N ASN A 411 2.02 17.07 -27.46
CA ASN A 411 2.07 17.63 -26.10
C ASN A 411 2.96 16.83 -25.14
N ARG A 412 3.74 15.86 -25.66
CA ARG A 412 4.66 15.01 -24.87
C ARG A 412 4.01 14.29 -23.69
N ARG A 413 2.72 14.00 -23.81
CA ARG A 413 1.97 13.15 -22.88
C ARG A 413 2.30 11.69 -23.10
N ILE A 414 2.57 11.32 -24.35
CA ILE A 414 3.09 10.01 -24.74
C ILE A 414 4.48 10.22 -25.33
N VAL A 415 5.46 9.49 -24.80
CA VAL A 415 6.87 9.64 -25.13
C VAL A 415 7.40 8.26 -25.51
N ALA A 416 8.00 8.13 -26.69
CA ALA A 416 8.66 6.89 -27.06
C ALA A 416 9.97 6.72 -26.27
N ILE A 417 10.21 5.49 -25.86
CA ILE A 417 11.49 5.04 -25.32
C ILE A 417 12.21 4.23 -26.40
N ARG A 418 13.55 4.26 -26.41
CA ARG A 418 14.34 3.38 -27.28
C ARG A 418 14.70 2.11 -26.52
N ALA A 419 14.65 0.97 -27.19
CA ALA A 419 15.18 -0.26 -26.62
C ALA A 419 16.71 -0.26 -26.76
N SER A 420 17.44 -0.23 -25.64
CA SER A 420 18.90 -0.34 -25.65
C SER A 420 19.33 -1.73 -26.12
N HIS A 421 18.50 -2.76 -25.87
CA HIS A 421 18.76 -4.14 -26.29
C HIS A 421 17.57 -4.73 -27.08
N PRO A 422 17.39 -4.37 -28.37
CA PRO A 422 16.23 -4.79 -29.18
C PRO A 422 16.04 -6.31 -29.30
N GLN A 423 17.10 -7.09 -29.12
CA GLN A 423 17.07 -8.56 -29.08
C GLN A 423 16.20 -9.10 -27.94
N ARG A 424 16.07 -8.37 -26.82
CA ARG A 424 15.26 -8.77 -25.66
C ARG A 424 13.76 -8.76 -25.97
N LEU A 425 13.32 -7.99 -26.98
CA LEU A 425 11.92 -7.94 -27.45
C LEU A 425 11.43 -9.26 -28.07
N ALA A 426 12.34 -10.17 -28.40
CA ALA A 426 12.00 -11.45 -29.02
C ALA A 426 11.29 -12.40 -28.05
N TRP A 427 11.43 -12.21 -26.74
CA TRP A 427 11.04 -13.17 -25.71
C TRP A 427 9.97 -12.62 -24.76
N THR A 428 9.10 -13.49 -24.26
CA THR A 428 8.12 -13.17 -23.21
C THR A 428 8.34 -14.06 -22.00
N GLY A 429 7.76 -13.71 -20.86
CA GLY A 429 7.79 -14.57 -19.67
C GLY A 429 7.22 -15.97 -19.93
N ARG A 430 6.23 -16.10 -20.82
CA ARG A 430 5.71 -17.40 -21.27
C ARG A 430 6.73 -18.24 -22.02
N ASP A 431 7.56 -17.60 -22.86
CA ASP A 431 8.61 -18.32 -23.59
C ASP A 431 9.71 -18.78 -22.64
N VAL A 432 10.11 -17.93 -21.68
CA VAL A 432 11.08 -18.28 -20.63
C VAL A 432 10.59 -19.47 -19.80
N ARG A 433 9.32 -19.47 -19.39
CA ARG A 433 8.75 -20.62 -18.67
C ARG A 433 8.76 -21.91 -19.48
N ARG A 434 8.43 -21.83 -20.79
CA ARG A 434 8.51 -22.99 -21.68
C ARG A 434 9.94 -23.51 -21.78
N MET A 435 10.93 -22.63 -21.98
CA MET A 435 12.34 -23.00 -22.02
C MET A 435 12.80 -23.72 -20.76
N ILE A 436 12.37 -23.25 -19.57
CA ILE A 436 12.68 -23.92 -18.31
C ILE A 436 12.06 -25.33 -18.24
N LEU A 437 10.84 -25.52 -18.73
CA LEU A 437 10.17 -26.83 -18.76
C LEU A 437 10.77 -27.79 -19.80
N GLU A 438 11.43 -27.26 -20.82
CA GLU A 438 12.11 -28.00 -21.88
C GLU A 438 13.60 -28.21 -21.60
N ASP A 439 14.08 -27.86 -20.39
CA ASP A 439 15.49 -27.91 -19.97
C ASP A 439 16.44 -27.10 -20.89
N ASP A 440 15.95 -26.04 -21.54
CA ASP A 440 16.73 -25.13 -22.40
C ASP A 440 17.40 -24.02 -21.59
N GLU A 441 18.67 -24.18 -21.27
CA GLU A 441 19.49 -23.26 -20.45
C GLU A 441 19.61 -21.82 -21.01
N SER A 442 19.23 -21.55 -22.26
CA SER A 442 19.29 -20.20 -22.86
C SER A 442 18.41 -19.18 -22.12
N TRP A 443 17.40 -19.64 -21.36
CA TRP A 443 16.55 -18.75 -20.55
C TRP A 443 17.35 -17.95 -19.50
N ARG A 444 18.52 -18.44 -19.04
CA ARG A 444 19.36 -17.77 -18.05
C ARG A 444 19.94 -16.44 -18.54
N GLU A 445 20.04 -16.24 -19.86
CA GLU A 445 20.47 -14.96 -20.46
C GLU A 445 19.33 -13.92 -20.48
N LEU A 446 18.08 -14.38 -20.36
CA LEU A 446 16.88 -13.55 -20.42
C LEU A 446 16.42 -13.08 -19.04
N VAL A 447 16.87 -13.75 -17.97
CA VAL A 447 16.48 -13.52 -16.58
C VAL A 447 17.70 -13.07 -15.75
N PRO A 448 17.61 -11.95 -15.00
CA PRO A 448 18.66 -11.51 -14.09
C PRO A 448 19.00 -12.61 -13.07
N GLU A 449 20.27 -12.74 -12.70
CA GLU A 449 20.73 -13.79 -11.78
C GLU A 449 19.92 -13.88 -10.48
N ALA A 450 19.65 -12.74 -9.86
CA ALA A 450 18.86 -12.64 -8.62
C ALA A 450 17.41 -13.15 -8.75
N ALA A 451 16.84 -13.14 -9.97
CA ALA A 451 15.47 -13.60 -10.23
C ALA A 451 15.38 -15.05 -10.74
N ARG A 452 16.53 -15.69 -11.04
CA ARG A 452 16.56 -17.07 -11.56
C ARG A 452 15.93 -18.11 -10.62
N PRO A 453 16.15 -18.08 -9.29
CA PRO A 453 15.54 -19.04 -8.38
C PRO A 453 14.01 -18.98 -8.40
N MET A 454 13.44 -17.77 -8.45
CA MET A 454 11.99 -17.58 -8.59
C MET A 454 11.48 -18.14 -9.93
N ALA A 455 12.17 -17.84 -11.04
CA ALA A 455 11.78 -18.31 -12.36
C ALA A 455 11.70 -19.85 -12.44
N GLU A 456 12.71 -20.54 -11.88
CA GLU A 456 12.74 -22.01 -11.81
C GLU A 456 11.60 -22.58 -10.95
N ARG A 457 11.34 -21.98 -9.77
CA ARG A 457 10.22 -22.39 -8.89
C ARG A 457 8.87 -22.23 -9.60
N HIS A 458 8.64 -21.07 -10.20
CA HIS A 458 7.37 -20.74 -10.86
C HIS A 458 7.07 -21.64 -12.07
N ALA A 459 8.07 -21.92 -12.91
CA ALA A 459 7.90 -22.81 -14.04
C ALA A 459 7.44 -24.21 -13.61
N ARG A 460 8.01 -24.74 -12.52
CA ARG A 460 7.68 -26.08 -11.99
C ARG A 460 6.32 -26.15 -11.29
N LEU A 461 5.80 -25.03 -10.77
CA LEU A 461 4.48 -24.96 -10.13
C LEU A 461 3.32 -25.00 -11.14
N VAL A 462 3.53 -24.47 -12.35
CA VAL A 462 2.51 -24.41 -13.41
C VAL A 462 2.56 -25.63 -14.35
N GLY A 463 3.69 -26.35 -14.37
CA GLY A 463 3.85 -27.60 -15.13
C GLY A 463 3.25 -28.85 -14.45
N ARG A 464 2.69 -28.71 -13.24
CA ARG A 464 1.87 -29.71 -12.54
C ARG A 464 0.41 -29.31 -12.64
#